data_AF-A0AA43GPL3-F1
#
_entry.id   AF-A0AA43GPL3-F1
#
_cell.length_a   1.000
_cell.length_b   1.000
_cell.length_c   1.000
_cell.angle_alpha   90.00
_cell.angle_beta   90.00
_cell.angle_gamma   90.00
#
_symmetry.space_group_name_H-M   'P 1'
#
loop_
_entity.id
_entity.type
_entity.pdbx_description
1 polymer ?
#
loop_
_entity_poly.entity_id
_entity_poly.type
_entity_poly.pdbx_seq_one_letter_code
_entity_poly.pdbx_strand_id
1 'polypeptide(L)' 'MSLNFEETAIAFINCNGDAKRSFKEYLIDLYKSKEDYEKGFIISNANNYVLTDIEKLLSKAVLNICATDYLIKQG' A
#
# COMPACT_ATOMS: atom_id res chain seq x y z
N MET A 1 14.76 -8.36 -8.25
CA MET A 1 15.00 -7.29 -9.24
C MET A 1 14.56 -6.00 -8.56
N SER A 2 15.49 -5.07 -8.31
CA SER A 2 15.14 -3.77 -7.69
C SER A 2 14.72 -2.83 -8.80
N LEU A 3 13.61 -2.11 -8.59
CA LEU A 3 13.21 -1.03 -9.49
C LEU A 3 14.28 0.08 -9.44
N ASN A 4 14.60 0.66 -10.59
CA ASN A 4 15.45 1.84 -10.66
C ASN A 4 14.65 3.10 -10.27
N PHE A 5 15.35 4.22 -10.08
CA PHE A 5 14.75 5.46 -9.60
C PHE A 5 13.66 6.00 -10.54
N GLU A 6 13.84 5.82 -11.85
CA GLU A 6 12.94 6.31 -12.88
C GLU A 6 11.66 5.46 -12.93
N GLU A 7 11.78 4.14 -12.84
CA GLU A 7 10.65 3.22 -12.67
C GLU A 7 9.86 3.50 -11.39
N THR A 8 10.56 3.87 -10.31
CA THR A 8 9.95 4.26 -9.05
C THR A 8 9.19 5.58 -9.17
N ALA A 9 9.77 6.58 -9.85
CA ALA A 9 9.13 7.86 -10.10
C ALA A 9 7.88 7.73 -10.99
N ILE A 10 7.96 6.93 -12.06
CA ILE A 10 6.82 6.63 -12.93
C ILE A 10 5.71 5.91 -12.16
N ALA A 11 6.06 4.95 -11.29
CA ALA A 11 5.08 4.28 -10.44
C ALA A 11 4.36 5.27 -9.51
N PHE A 12 5.09 6.23 -8.95
CA PHE A 12 4.55 7.26 -8.05
C PHE A 12 3.70 8.31 -8.77
N ILE A 13 4.07 8.73 -9.99
CA ILE A 13 3.26 9.65 -10.81
C ILE A 13 1.89 9.05 -11.14
N ASN A 14 1.85 7.73 -11.35
CA ASN A 14 0.61 7.02 -11.61
C ASN A 14 -0.21 6.73 -10.34
N CYS A 15 0.29 7.09 -9.16
CA CYS A 15 -0.47 7.00 -7.93
C CYS A 15 -1.33 8.26 -7.75
N ASN A 16 -2.64 8.12 -7.83
CA ASN A 16 -3.60 9.22 -7.65
C ASN A 16 -4.47 9.07 -6.39
N GLY A 17 -4.17 8.11 -5.51
CA GLY A 17 -4.86 7.91 -4.23
C GLY A 17 -6.28 7.35 -4.35
N ASP A 18 -6.64 6.81 -5.52
CA ASP A 18 -8.03 6.41 -5.81
C ASP A 18 -8.43 5.07 -5.15
N ALA A 19 -7.45 4.30 -4.65
CA ALA A 19 -7.71 3.01 -4.00
C ALA A 19 -8.16 3.21 -2.53
N LYS A 20 -9.46 2.99 -2.25
CA LYS A 20 -10.02 3.09 -0.89
C LYS A 20 -9.76 1.87 0.01
N ARG A 21 -9.29 0.75 -0.56
CA ARG A 21 -9.06 -0.53 0.13
C ARG A 21 -7.60 -0.94 0.03
N SER A 22 -7.15 -1.78 0.98
CA SER A 22 -5.81 -2.36 0.95
C SER A 22 -5.60 -3.27 -0.25
N PHE A 23 -4.34 -3.53 -0.59
CA PHE A 23 -4.02 -4.45 -1.67
C PHE A 23 -4.47 -5.89 -1.34
N LYS A 24 -4.34 -6.29 -0.07
CA LYS A 24 -4.83 -7.58 0.39
C LYS A 24 -6.33 -7.75 0.21
N GLU A 25 -7.12 -6.75 0.64
CA GLU A 25 -8.59 -6.77 0.46
C GLU A 25 -8.96 -6.85 -1.01
N TYR A 26 -8.27 -6.08 -1.86
CA TYR A 26 -8.45 -6.14 -3.30
C TYR A 26 -8.20 -7.54 -3.88
N LEU A 27 -7.10 -8.20 -3.47
CA LEU A 27 -6.75 -9.54 -3.95
C LEU A 27 -7.77 -10.61 -3.53
N ILE A 28 -8.30 -10.53 -2.31
CA ILE A 28 -9.32 -11.47 -1.81
C ILE A 28 -10.61 -11.36 -2.63
N ASP A 29 -10.98 -10.14 -3.00
CA ASP A 29 -12.20 -9.87 -3.77
C ASP A 29 -12.08 -10.25 -5.27
N LEU A 30 -10.86 -10.51 -5.74
CA LEU A 30 -10.66 -10.97 -7.11
C LEU A 30 -11.03 -12.44 -7.23
N TYR A 31 -11.98 -12.73 -8.12
CA TYR A 31 -12.33 -14.09 -8.50
C TYR A 31 -11.25 -14.69 -9.41
N LYS A 32 -10.20 -15.23 -8.79
CA LYS A 32 -9.03 -15.82 -9.48
C LYS A 32 -8.86 -17.28 -9.08
N SER A 33 -8.54 -18.11 -10.06
CA SER A 33 -8.28 -19.53 -9.87
C SER A 33 -6.89 -19.76 -9.26
N LYS A 34 -6.64 -20.96 -8.74
CA LYS A 34 -5.31 -21.37 -8.27
C LYS A 34 -4.25 -21.21 -9.36
N GLU A 35 -4.60 -21.55 -10.60
CA GLU A 35 -3.70 -21.42 -11.76
C GLU A 35 -3.37 -19.96 -12.07
N ASP A 36 -4.31 -19.03 -11.90
CA ASP A 36 -4.02 -17.60 -12.08
C ASP A 36 -2.97 -17.12 -11.08
N TYR A 37 -3.05 -17.57 -9.82
CA TYR A 37 -2.04 -17.23 -8.80
C TYR A 37 -0.69 -17.88 -9.06
N GLU A 38 -0.66 -19.09 -9.63
CA GLU A 38 0.58 -19.81 -9.95
C GLU A 38 1.28 -19.26 -11.20
N LYS A 39 0.52 -18.87 -12.23
CA LYS A 39 1.04 -18.32 -13.49
C LYS A 39 1.23 -16.80 -13.46
N GLY A 40 0.61 -16.13 -12.48
CA GLY A 40 0.55 -14.68 -12.38
C GLY A 40 -0.54 -14.09 -13.29
N PHE A 41 -1.05 -12.93 -12.89
CA PHE A 41 -2.04 -12.17 -13.67
C PHE A 41 -1.80 -10.67 -13.53
N ILE A 42 -2.31 -9.91 -14.50
CA ILE A 42 -2.19 -8.44 -14.50
C ILE A 42 -3.18 -7.86 -13.50
N ILE A 43 -2.68 -6.97 -12.64
CA ILE A 43 -3.49 -6.18 -11.71
C ILE A 43 -3.48 -4.73 -12.15
N SER A 44 -4.65 -4.23 -12.54
CA SER A 44 -4.84 -2.81 -12.82
C SER A 44 -4.65 -1.98 -11.55
N ASN A 45 -3.97 -0.84 -11.68
CA ASN A 45 -3.77 0.14 -10.60
C ASN A 45 -3.12 -0.44 -9.32
N ALA A 46 -2.29 -1.49 -9.44
CA ALA A 46 -1.59 -2.11 -8.31
C ALA A 46 -0.86 -1.06 -7.44
N ASN A 47 -0.24 -0.06 -8.08
CA ASN A 47 0.51 1.01 -7.42
C ASN A 47 -0.38 1.83 -6.45
N ASN A 48 -1.65 2.08 -6.80
CA ASN A 48 -2.58 2.79 -5.93
C ASN A 48 -2.89 2.00 -4.66
N TYR A 49 -3.14 0.69 -4.78
CA TYR A 49 -3.40 -0.16 -3.61
C TYR A 49 -2.20 -0.25 -2.68
N VAL A 50 -0.99 -0.34 -3.24
CA VAL A 50 0.26 -0.31 -2.47
C VAL A 50 0.45 1.03 -1.78
N LEU A 51 0.17 2.15 -2.47
CA LEU A 51 0.23 3.49 -1.86
C LEU A 51 -0.72 3.60 -0.67
N THR A 52 -1.98 3.16 -0.83
CA THR A 52 -2.97 3.16 0.27
C THR A 52 -2.50 2.38 1.49
N ASP A 53 -1.82 1.24 1.30
CA ASP A 53 -1.27 0.46 2.40
C ASP A 53 -0.11 1.19 3.11
N ILE A 54 0.75 1.87 2.35
CA ILE A 54 1.81 2.71 2.91
C ILE A 54 1.22 3.88 3.71
N GLU A 55 0.22 4.57 3.18
CA GLU A 55 -0.46 5.69 3.84
C GLU A 55 -1.10 5.27 5.17
N LYS A 56 -1.74 4.09 5.20
CA LYS A 56 -2.31 3.51 6.44
C LYS A 56 -1.22 3.25 7.49
N LEU A 57 -0.09 2.67 7.09
CA LEU A 57 1.04 2.41 7.97
C LEU A 57 1.66 3.70 8.50
N LEU A 58 1.86 4.70 7.64
CA LEU A 58 2.41 6.00 8.01
C LEU A 58 1.48 6.72 8.99
N SER A 59 0.18 6.74 8.72
CA SER A 59 -0.81 7.34 9.62
C SER A 59 -0.78 6.71 11.01
N LYS A 60 -0.68 5.38 11.08
CA LYS A 60 -0.55 4.66 12.35
C LYS A 60 0.77 4.98 13.07
N ALA A 61 1.87 5.08 12.33
CA ALA A 61 3.16 5.45 12.90
C ALA A 61 3.14 6.85 13.52
N VAL A 62 2.58 7.83 12.81
CA VAL A 62 2.42 9.21 13.31
C VAL A 62 1.57 9.24 14.58
N LEU A 63 0.43 8.55 14.59
CA LEU A 63 -0.42 8.45 15.79
C LEU A 63 0.33 7.86 16.98
N ASN A 64 1.09 6.79 16.78
CA ASN A 64 1.87 6.16 17.83
C ASN A 64 2.95 7.10 18.38
N ILE A 65 3.66 7.83 17.51
CA ILE A 65 4.67 8.82 17.93
C ILE A 65 4.03 9.90 18.82
N CYS A 66 2.89 10.46 18.39
CA CYS A 66 2.17 11.48 19.17
C CYS A 66 1.68 10.92 20.52
N ALA A 67 1.15 9.70 20.53
CA ALA A 67 0.71 9.04 21.76
C ALA A 67 1.89 8.81 22.73
N THR A 68 3.03 8.38 22.22
CA THR A 68 4.26 8.21 23.02
C THR A 68 4.76 9.54 23.57
N ASP A 69 4.82 10.60 22.76
CA ASP A 69 5.21 11.94 23.22
C ASP A 69 4.29 12.45 24.34
N TYR A 70 2.98 12.26 24.20
CA TYR A 70 2.01 12.62 25.23
C TYR A 70 2.23 11.83 26.53
N LEU A 71 2.43 10.51 26.45
CA LEU A 71 2.71 9.66 27.61
C LEU A 71 4.01 10.04 28.32
N ILE A 72 5.07 10.39 27.58
CA ILE A 72 6.34 10.84 28.17
C ILE A 72 6.20 12.18 28.87
N LYS A 73 5.39 13.10 28.34
CA LYS A 73 5.19 14.44 28.93
C LYS A 73 4.27 14.46 30.14
N GLN A 74 3.35 13.51 30.24
CA GLN A 74 2.31 13.45 31.29
C GLN A 74 2.54 12.34 32.32
N GLY A 75 3.44 11.39 32.04
CA GLY A 75 3.82 10.28 32.91
C GLY A 75 5.03 10.57 33.79
#